data_AF-A0A9Q1QF47-F1
#
_entry.id   AF-A0A9Q1QF47-F1
#
_cell.length_a   1.000
_cell.length_b   1.000
_cell.length_c   1.000
_cell.angle_alpha   90.00
_cell.angle_beta   90.00
_cell.angle_gamma   90.00
#
_symmetry.space_group_name_H-M   'P 1'
#
loop_
_entity.id
_entity.type
_entity.pdbx_description
1 polymer ?
#
loop_
_entity_poly.entity_id
_entity_poly.type
_entity_poly.pdbx_seq_one_letter_code
_entity_poly.pdbx_strand_id
1 'polypeptide(L)'
;MAPPHLGTEPAMGVLGKAMGQPSRAHVTFLAGDGDYIKGVVGLAKGLRKARSAYPLVVAVLPDVPEEHRRILVSQGCIVREIEPVYPPENQTQFAMAYYVINYSKLRIWEFVEYTKMIYLDGDIQVFDNIDHLFDLPNGYFYAVMDCFCEKTWSHTPQYKIGYCQQAPDRVPWPEHELGPRPAPYFNAGMFVFEPSLSTYHDLLETLRVTPPTPFAEQDFLNMYFGDIYRPIPLIYNLVLAMLWRHAEKVNLDEVKVVHYCANGSKPWRYTGKEEHMDGEDIKMLVKKWFEIYKDGSLDYKPEMEAKADQKLQPFRAALSEAGVGVVRLAKGLRKATSCHPLAVAVLPDVPEEHRQMLVSQGCMVRQIEPIYPPENQTQFAMAYYVINYSKLRIWAFVEFNKMIYLDGDIQVYENIDHLFDLLNGYFYAVMDCFCEKTWSHNPQYKIGYCQQRPN
;
A
#
# COMPACT_ATOMS: atom_id res chain seq x y z
N MET A 1 30.75 -57.24 17.37
CA MET A 1 30.12 -56.70 18.59
C MET A 1 31.16 -55.92 19.36
N ALA A 2 30.77 -54.75 19.86
CA ALA A 2 31.45 -53.76 20.73
C ALA A 2 31.42 -52.34 20.09
N PRO A 3 31.32 -51.26 20.88
CA PRO A 3 30.07 -50.53 21.16
C PRO A 3 30.13 -49.03 20.74
N PRO A 4 29.08 -48.22 20.99
CA PRO A 4 28.89 -46.91 20.38
C PRO A 4 29.50 -45.76 21.20
N HIS A 5 29.95 -44.71 20.51
CA HIS A 5 30.20 -43.40 21.10
C HIS A 5 29.44 -42.29 20.38
N LEU A 6 28.69 -41.56 21.22
CA LEU A 6 27.98 -40.31 21.02
C LEU A 6 28.59 -39.35 19.97
N GLY A 7 27.77 -38.99 18.98
CA GLY A 7 27.96 -37.82 18.13
C GLY A 7 26.74 -36.91 18.26
N THR A 8 26.96 -35.71 18.78
CA THR A 8 26.01 -34.60 18.87
C THR A 8 25.64 -34.11 17.47
N GLU A 9 24.36 -34.19 17.11
CA GLU A 9 23.81 -33.48 15.95
C GLU A 9 23.73 -31.97 16.25
N PRO A 10 24.23 -31.09 15.37
CA PRO A 10 23.83 -29.70 15.43
C PRO A 10 22.39 -29.61 14.94
N ALA A 11 21.51 -29.12 15.82
CA ALA A 11 20.14 -28.75 15.49
C ALA A 11 20.15 -27.84 14.26
N MET A 12 19.61 -28.36 13.17
CA MET A 12 19.39 -27.62 11.93
C MET A 12 18.32 -26.57 12.22
N GLY A 13 18.78 -25.38 12.58
CA GLY A 13 17.94 -24.22 12.84
C GLY A 13 17.08 -23.94 11.63
N VAL A 14 15.77 -24.14 11.80
CA VAL A 14 14.74 -23.59 10.92
C VAL A 14 15.00 -22.09 10.83
N LEU A 15 15.54 -21.63 9.71
CA LEU A 15 15.75 -20.20 9.42
C LEU A 15 14.40 -19.51 9.50
N GLY A 16 14.22 -18.75 10.59
CA GLY A 16 13.00 -18.03 10.89
C GLY A 16 12.71 -16.95 9.86
N LYS A 17 11.43 -16.86 9.48
CA LYS A 17 10.82 -15.66 8.88
C LYS A 17 11.04 -14.45 9.79
N ALA A 18 11.56 -13.34 9.24
CA ALA A 18 11.42 -12.00 9.81
C ALA A 18 11.49 -10.96 8.67
N MET A 19 10.35 -10.42 8.23
CA MET A 19 9.75 -9.11 8.57
C MET A 19 10.38 -7.93 7.82
N GLY A 20 9.92 -7.74 6.58
CA GLY A 20 10.11 -6.53 5.78
C GLY A 20 9.06 -5.45 6.11
N GLN A 21 9.19 -4.26 5.52
CA GLN A 21 8.14 -3.25 5.62
C GLN A 21 6.77 -3.87 5.26
N PRO A 22 5.70 -3.48 5.98
CA PRO A 22 4.43 -4.13 5.80
C PRO A 22 3.91 -3.89 4.38
N SER A 23 3.67 -4.98 3.66
CA SER A 23 3.07 -5.00 2.32
C SER A 23 1.61 -4.52 2.28
N ARG A 24 1.11 -3.99 3.39
CA ARG A 24 -0.29 -3.65 3.66
C ARG A 24 -0.29 -2.40 4.54
N ALA A 25 -1.24 -1.52 4.34
CA ALA A 25 -1.34 -0.30 5.14
C ALA A 25 -2.76 0.19 5.26
N HIS A 26 -3.03 0.90 6.36
CA HIS A 26 -4.19 1.77 6.44
C HIS A 26 -3.86 3.06 5.67
N VAL A 27 -4.84 3.65 5.01
CA VAL A 27 -4.67 4.91 4.28
C VAL A 27 -5.82 5.86 4.56
N THR A 28 -5.48 7.12 4.75
CA THR A 28 -6.46 8.21 4.88
C THR A 28 -6.03 9.37 4.01
N PHE A 29 -6.89 10.38 3.88
CA PHE A 29 -6.67 11.54 3.02
C PHE A 29 -6.91 12.84 3.79
N LEU A 30 -6.07 13.84 3.55
CA LEU A 30 -6.17 15.17 4.15
C LEU A 30 -5.95 16.25 3.08
N ALA A 31 -6.80 17.26 3.08
CA ALA A 31 -6.71 18.44 2.20
C ALA A 31 -6.97 19.72 3.00
N GLY A 32 -6.36 20.82 2.54
CA GLY A 32 -6.53 22.15 3.11
C GLY A 32 -5.88 22.36 4.48
N ASP A 33 -6.15 23.53 5.04
CA ASP A 33 -5.62 24.04 6.32
C ASP A 33 -6.60 23.90 7.49
N GLY A 34 -7.69 23.17 7.29
CA GLY A 34 -8.76 23.00 8.27
C GLY A 34 -8.41 22.07 9.44
N ASP A 35 -9.37 21.91 10.35
CA ASP A 35 -9.20 21.14 11.59
C ASP A 35 -9.32 19.61 11.43
N TYR A 36 -9.46 19.10 10.20
CA TYR A 36 -9.51 17.66 9.91
C TYR A 36 -8.22 16.93 10.32
N ILE A 37 -7.10 17.65 10.46
CA ILE A 37 -5.87 17.14 11.07
C ILE A 37 -6.13 16.52 12.46
N LYS A 38 -7.07 17.05 13.24
CA LYS A 38 -7.43 16.49 14.56
C LYS A 38 -8.04 15.10 14.43
N GLY A 39 -8.86 14.91 13.40
CA GLY A 39 -9.45 13.61 13.07
C GLY A 39 -8.40 12.59 12.69
N VAL A 40 -7.48 12.96 11.78
CA VAL A 40 -6.37 12.07 11.35
C VAL A 40 -5.44 11.72 12.52
N VAL A 41 -5.14 12.66 13.42
CA VAL A 41 -4.38 12.37 14.65
C VAL A 41 -5.15 11.42 15.57
N GLY A 42 -6.46 11.62 15.75
CA GLY A 42 -7.33 10.71 16.50
C GLY A 42 -7.35 9.30 15.90
N LEU A 43 -7.41 9.20 14.58
CA LEU A 43 -7.35 7.94 13.84
C LEU A 43 -6.01 7.22 14.06
N ALA A 44 -4.88 7.93 13.93
CA ALA A 44 -3.54 7.37 14.18
C ALA A 44 -3.41 6.81 15.61
N LYS A 45 -3.91 7.56 16.61
CA LYS A 45 -3.96 7.09 18.00
C LYS A 45 -4.91 5.91 18.19
N GLY A 46 -6.03 5.89 17.46
CA GLY A 46 -6.99 4.79 17.44
C GLY A 46 -6.37 3.49 16.98
N LEU A 47 -5.73 3.50 15.82
CA LEU A 47 -5.00 2.35 15.27
C LEU A 47 -3.93 1.86 16.24
N ARG A 48 -3.21 2.77 16.91
CA ARG A 48 -2.21 2.42 17.93
C ARG A 48 -2.84 1.79 19.17
N LYS A 49 -3.95 2.33 19.67
CA LYS A 49 -4.71 1.74 20.80
C LYS A 49 -5.23 0.35 20.46
N ALA A 50 -5.73 0.18 19.24
CA ALA A 50 -6.14 -1.10 18.67
C ALA A 50 -4.95 -2.04 18.37
N ARG A 51 -3.72 -1.60 18.58
CA ARG A 51 -2.47 -2.35 18.32
C ARG A 51 -2.39 -2.86 16.88
N SER A 52 -2.78 -2.01 15.93
CA SER A 52 -2.57 -2.28 14.51
C SER A 52 -1.10 -2.61 14.25
N ALA A 53 -0.85 -3.68 13.50
CA ALA A 53 0.50 -4.04 13.06
C ALA A 53 0.93 -3.24 11.81
N TYR A 54 -0.01 -2.55 11.17
CA TYR A 54 0.17 -1.87 9.89
C TYR A 54 0.21 -0.35 10.06
N PRO A 55 1.01 0.36 9.24
CA PRO A 55 1.17 1.81 9.32
C PRO A 55 -0.07 2.53 8.80
N LEU A 56 -0.15 3.82 9.11
CA LEU A 56 -1.11 4.74 8.51
C LEU A 56 -0.38 5.64 7.49
N VAL A 57 -0.77 5.50 6.23
CA VAL A 57 -0.39 6.42 5.15
C VAL A 57 -1.41 7.56 5.10
N VAL A 58 -0.94 8.80 5.04
CA VAL A 58 -1.80 9.98 4.89
C VAL A 58 -1.49 10.59 3.54
N ALA A 59 -2.40 10.40 2.59
CA ALA A 59 -2.38 11.10 1.31
C ALA A 59 -2.72 12.57 1.55
N VAL A 60 -1.85 13.49 1.13
CA VAL A 60 -2.03 14.93 1.34
C VAL A 60 -2.02 15.69 0.02
N LEU A 61 -2.89 16.69 -0.11
CA LEU A 61 -2.80 17.67 -1.20
C LEU A 61 -1.72 18.73 -0.91
N PRO A 62 -1.20 19.41 -1.95
CA PRO A 62 -0.20 20.47 -1.81
C PRO A 62 -0.63 21.63 -0.90
N ASP A 63 -1.93 21.84 -0.72
CA ASP A 63 -2.52 22.89 0.11
C ASP A 63 -2.50 22.59 1.62
N VAL A 64 -2.14 21.37 2.04
CA VAL A 64 -1.98 21.01 3.45
C VAL A 64 -0.74 21.70 4.02
N PRO A 65 -0.87 22.55 5.06
CA PRO A 65 0.26 23.28 5.64
C PRO A 65 1.37 22.38 6.16
N GLU A 66 2.60 22.86 6.04
CA GLU A 66 3.80 22.17 6.54
C GLU A 66 3.72 21.86 8.05
N GLU A 67 3.05 22.70 8.83
CA GLU A 67 2.77 22.43 10.25
C GLU A 67 1.93 21.16 10.44
N HIS A 68 0.86 20.99 9.67
CA HIS A 68 0.01 19.79 9.72
C HIS A 68 0.81 18.55 9.31
N ARG A 69 1.62 18.65 8.25
CA ARG A 69 2.49 17.55 7.79
C ARG A 69 3.47 17.12 8.88
N ARG A 70 4.11 18.07 9.57
CA ARG A 70 4.99 17.79 10.72
C ARG A 70 4.24 17.14 11.88
N ILE A 71 3.02 17.57 12.17
CA ILE A 71 2.17 16.92 13.19
C ILE A 71 1.92 15.46 12.80
N LEU A 72 1.53 15.17 11.56
CA LEU A 72 1.31 13.81 11.07
C LEU A 72 2.56 12.93 11.23
N VAL A 73 3.72 13.43 10.78
CA VAL A 73 5.01 12.72 10.93
C VAL A 73 5.34 12.50 12.41
N SER A 74 5.10 13.49 13.28
CA SER A 74 5.32 13.37 14.73
C SER A 74 4.42 12.31 15.38
N GLN A 75 3.30 11.95 14.73
CA GLN A 75 2.37 10.91 15.15
C GLN A 75 2.68 9.55 14.50
N GLY A 76 3.81 9.42 13.80
CA GLY A 76 4.24 8.17 13.16
C GLY A 76 3.50 7.86 11.85
N CYS A 77 2.85 8.84 11.24
CA CYS A 77 2.18 8.66 9.95
C CYS A 77 3.18 8.76 8.79
N ILE A 78 2.97 7.98 7.74
CA ILE A 78 3.68 8.12 6.47
C ILE A 78 2.93 9.16 5.64
N VAL A 79 3.50 10.36 5.49
CA VAL A 79 2.89 11.43 4.69
C VAL A 79 3.28 11.25 3.23
N ARG A 80 2.29 11.11 2.34
CA ARG A 80 2.48 10.98 0.89
C ARG A 80 1.72 12.10 0.17
N GLU A 81 2.45 12.99 -0.46
CA GLU A 81 1.83 14.03 -1.30
C GLU A 81 1.26 13.41 -2.58
N ILE A 82 0.08 13.88 -2.99
CA ILE A 82 -0.60 13.46 -4.21
C ILE A 82 -1.09 14.68 -5.00
N GLU A 83 -1.19 14.51 -6.31
CA GLU A 83 -1.70 15.55 -7.20
C GLU A 83 -3.23 15.67 -7.11
N PRO A 84 -3.79 16.89 -7.07
CA PRO A 84 -5.23 17.09 -7.13
C PRO A 84 -5.86 16.46 -8.38
N VAL A 85 -7.11 15.99 -8.25
CA VAL A 85 -7.93 15.52 -9.37
C VAL A 85 -9.06 16.52 -9.62
N TYR A 86 -9.08 17.11 -10.81
CA TYR A 86 -10.09 18.08 -11.20
C TYR A 86 -11.21 17.40 -12.01
N PRO A 87 -12.49 17.66 -11.69
CA PRO A 87 -13.59 17.22 -12.54
C PRO A 87 -13.58 17.98 -13.89
N PRO A 88 -14.27 17.46 -14.92
CA PRO A 88 -14.37 18.13 -16.23
C PRO A 88 -14.94 19.56 -16.15
N GLU A 89 -14.36 20.50 -16.91
CA GLU A 89 -14.63 21.96 -16.84
C GLU A 89 -16.08 22.38 -17.09
N ASN A 90 -16.88 21.58 -17.81
CA ASN A 90 -18.16 22.02 -18.37
C ASN A 90 -19.40 21.71 -17.54
N GLN A 91 -19.27 21.31 -16.27
CA GLN A 91 -20.43 20.95 -15.46
C GLN A 91 -20.21 21.34 -14.00
N THR A 92 -20.78 22.45 -13.51
CA THR A 92 -21.12 22.47 -12.09
C THR A 92 -22.29 23.36 -11.70
N GLN A 93 -23.35 22.71 -11.20
CA GLN A 93 -24.29 23.27 -10.22
C GLN A 93 -23.74 23.17 -8.77
N PHE A 94 -22.55 22.58 -8.58
CA PHE A 94 -21.95 22.25 -7.27
C PHE A 94 -20.61 22.97 -7.03
N ALA A 95 -20.09 22.95 -5.80
CA ALA A 95 -18.83 23.62 -5.47
C ALA A 95 -17.61 22.84 -5.98
N MET A 96 -16.81 23.44 -6.90
CA MET A 96 -15.59 22.85 -7.45
C MET A 96 -14.63 22.28 -6.39
N ALA A 97 -14.43 22.98 -5.28
CA ALA A 97 -13.54 22.55 -4.20
C ALA A 97 -13.96 21.21 -3.57
N TYR A 98 -15.27 20.95 -3.45
CA TYR A 98 -15.79 19.69 -2.90
C TYR A 98 -15.40 18.50 -3.78
N TYR A 99 -15.54 18.64 -5.10
CA TYR A 99 -15.16 17.56 -6.03
C TYR A 99 -13.66 17.34 -6.10
N VAL A 100 -12.86 18.42 -6.10
CA VAL A 100 -11.40 18.28 -6.11
C VAL A 100 -10.92 17.47 -4.92
N ILE A 101 -11.41 17.79 -3.72
CA ILE A 101 -11.07 17.07 -2.48
C ILE A 101 -11.47 15.59 -2.61
N ASN A 102 -12.71 15.30 -2.98
CA ASN A 102 -13.23 13.94 -2.99
C ASN A 102 -12.65 13.06 -4.10
N TYR A 103 -12.53 13.56 -5.33
CA TYR A 103 -11.94 12.78 -6.43
C TYR A 103 -10.42 12.61 -6.29
N SER A 104 -9.73 13.49 -5.55
CA SER A 104 -8.31 13.29 -5.25
C SER A 104 -8.04 12.02 -4.45
N LYS A 105 -9.04 11.50 -3.71
CA LYS A 105 -8.95 10.20 -3.03
C LYS A 105 -8.60 9.06 -3.99
N LEU A 106 -8.96 9.14 -5.28
CA LEU A 106 -8.67 8.10 -6.26
C LEU A 106 -7.16 7.86 -6.48
N ARG A 107 -6.30 8.83 -6.15
CA ARG A 107 -4.83 8.69 -6.24
C ARG A 107 -4.27 7.61 -5.32
N ILE A 108 -5.01 7.16 -4.30
CA ILE A 108 -4.54 6.09 -3.40
C ILE A 108 -4.35 4.75 -4.14
N TRP A 109 -4.96 4.56 -5.32
CA TRP A 109 -4.68 3.38 -6.15
C TRP A 109 -3.27 3.39 -6.78
N GLU A 110 -2.56 4.53 -6.78
CA GLU A 110 -1.14 4.61 -7.21
C GLU A 110 -0.17 4.05 -6.16
N PHE A 111 -0.65 3.65 -4.97
CA PHE A 111 0.20 3.25 -3.87
C PHE A 111 0.61 1.77 -3.99
N VAL A 112 1.17 1.42 -5.15
CA VAL A 112 1.49 0.03 -5.57
C VAL A 112 2.66 -0.59 -4.82
N GLU A 113 3.30 0.15 -3.91
CA GLU A 113 4.16 -0.45 -2.89
C GLU A 113 3.38 -1.22 -1.83
N TYR A 114 2.05 -1.13 -1.79
CA TYR A 114 1.20 -1.95 -0.94
C TYR A 114 0.37 -2.93 -1.77
N THR A 115 0.35 -4.18 -1.32
CA THR A 115 -0.44 -5.27 -1.92
C THR A 115 -1.93 -5.19 -1.59
N LYS A 116 -2.31 -4.52 -0.50
CA LYS A 116 -3.69 -4.29 -0.08
C LYS A 116 -3.75 -3.15 0.93
N MET A 117 -4.78 -2.32 0.84
CA MET A 117 -4.96 -1.18 1.72
C MET A 117 -6.37 -1.13 2.29
N ILE A 118 -6.48 -0.52 3.47
CA ILE A 118 -7.77 -0.17 4.08
C ILE A 118 -7.87 1.35 4.09
N TYR A 119 -8.79 1.89 3.30
CA TYR A 119 -9.10 3.31 3.32
C TYR A 119 -9.98 3.65 4.54
N LEU A 120 -9.68 4.76 5.18
CA LEU A 120 -10.40 5.31 6.33
C LEU A 120 -10.50 6.83 6.17
N ASP A 121 -11.70 7.39 6.08
CA ASP A 121 -11.91 8.84 6.04
C ASP A 121 -11.33 9.53 7.29
N GLY A 122 -10.94 10.81 7.16
CA GLY A 122 -10.30 11.57 8.24
C GLY A 122 -11.22 11.83 9.45
N ASP A 123 -12.52 11.56 9.34
CA ASP A 123 -13.51 11.59 10.42
C ASP A 123 -13.97 10.19 10.85
N ILE A 124 -13.15 9.17 10.61
CA ILE A 124 -13.30 7.83 11.18
C ILE A 124 -12.46 7.66 12.45
N GLN A 125 -13.01 6.90 13.40
CA GLN A 125 -12.27 6.39 14.56
C GLN A 125 -12.30 4.88 14.61
N VAL A 126 -11.11 4.29 14.75
CA VAL A 126 -10.93 2.86 15.05
C VAL A 126 -10.86 2.69 16.58
N PHE A 127 -11.73 1.83 17.10
CA PHE A 127 -11.80 1.47 18.52
C PHE A 127 -11.17 0.11 18.82
N ASP A 128 -11.21 -0.80 17.85
CA ASP A 128 -10.73 -2.18 17.96
C ASP A 128 -9.93 -2.60 16.73
N ASN A 129 -9.11 -3.65 16.86
CA ASN A 129 -8.28 -4.12 15.76
C ASN A 129 -9.13 -4.62 14.56
N ILE A 130 -8.76 -4.16 13.37
CA ILE A 130 -9.38 -4.48 12.07
C ILE A 130 -8.39 -5.09 11.06
N ASP A 131 -7.20 -5.48 11.51
CA ASP A 131 -6.12 -5.95 10.64
C ASP A 131 -6.47 -7.26 9.93
N HIS A 132 -7.36 -8.08 10.50
CA HIS A 132 -7.86 -9.30 9.86
C HIS A 132 -8.59 -9.03 8.55
N LEU A 133 -9.03 -7.78 8.28
CA LEU A 133 -9.64 -7.42 7.00
C LEU A 133 -8.63 -7.47 5.85
N PHE A 134 -7.33 -7.36 6.12
CA PHE A 134 -6.32 -7.56 5.07
C PHE A 134 -6.26 -9.00 4.55
N ASP A 135 -6.79 -9.97 5.29
CA ASP A 135 -6.84 -11.38 4.90
C ASP A 135 -8.08 -11.76 4.09
N LEU A 136 -8.98 -10.80 3.84
CA LEU A 136 -10.10 -11.00 2.91
C LEU A 136 -9.58 -11.39 1.51
N PRO A 137 -10.29 -12.23 0.73
CA PRO A 137 -9.85 -12.63 -0.60
C PRO A 137 -9.56 -11.46 -1.54
N ASN A 138 -8.52 -11.58 -2.36
CA ASN A 138 -8.19 -10.60 -3.40
C ASN A 138 -9.20 -10.62 -4.56
N GLY A 139 -9.16 -9.60 -5.41
CA GLY A 139 -10.01 -9.42 -6.59
C GLY A 139 -11.38 -8.79 -6.29
N TYR A 140 -11.55 -8.22 -5.10
CA TYR A 140 -12.83 -7.66 -4.64
C TYR A 140 -12.66 -6.30 -3.97
N PHE A 141 -13.71 -5.51 -4.02
CA PHE A 141 -13.83 -4.25 -3.31
C PHE A 141 -14.75 -4.44 -2.09
N TYR A 142 -14.21 -4.30 -0.88
CA TYR A 142 -14.99 -4.53 0.35
C TYR A 142 -15.37 -3.23 1.02
N ALA A 143 -16.66 -3.01 1.25
CA ALA A 143 -17.16 -1.82 1.94
C ALA A 143 -18.49 -2.11 2.64
N VAL A 144 -18.84 -1.29 3.63
CA VAL A 144 -20.12 -1.44 4.35
C VAL A 144 -21.25 -0.84 3.54
N MET A 145 -22.38 -1.54 3.44
CA MET A 145 -23.58 -1.04 2.78
C MET A 145 -24.09 0.25 3.47
N ASP A 146 -24.46 1.26 2.68
CA ASP A 146 -25.10 2.46 3.22
C ASP A 146 -26.61 2.22 3.46
N CYS A 147 -27.33 3.24 3.96
CA CYS A 147 -28.79 3.24 4.02
C CYS A 147 -29.37 4.35 3.13
N PHE A 148 -30.60 4.15 2.66
CA PHE A 148 -31.32 5.15 1.86
C PHE A 148 -32.30 5.99 2.70
N CYS A 149 -32.17 5.97 4.03
CA CYS A 149 -33.15 6.58 4.94
C CYS A 149 -32.84 8.05 5.31
N GLU A 150 -31.65 8.54 4.96
CA GLU A 150 -31.26 9.93 5.23
C GLU A 150 -31.82 10.91 4.20
N LYS A 151 -32.11 12.14 4.63
CA LYS A 151 -32.75 13.17 3.78
C LYS A 151 -31.93 13.53 2.53
N THR A 152 -30.63 13.32 2.58
CA THR A 152 -29.71 13.45 1.43
C THR A 152 -30.14 12.58 0.24
N TRP A 153 -30.81 11.45 0.51
CA TRP A 153 -31.36 10.53 -0.50
C TRP A 153 -32.72 10.94 -1.06
N SER A 154 -33.32 12.05 -0.62
CA SER A 154 -34.69 12.45 -0.98
C SER A 154 -35.00 12.60 -2.47
N HIS A 155 -33.97 12.76 -3.29
CA HIS A 155 -34.09 12.81 -4.75
C HIS A 155 -34.30 11.42 -5.39
N THR A 156 -33.94 10.34 -4.70
CA THR A 156 -33.95 8.97 -5.23
C THR A 156 -35.31 8.26 -5.09
N PRO A 157 -35.64 7.31 -5.99
CA PRO A 157 -36.81 6.45 -5.84
C PRO A 157 -36.84 5.67 -4.52
N GLN A 158 -35.69 5.15 -4.08
CA GLN A 158 -35.51 4.36 -2.85
C GLN A 158 -36.05 5.12 -1.64
N TYR A 159 -35.61 6.36 -1.45
CA TYR A 159 -36.09 7.21 -0.35
C TYR A 159 -37.58 7.52 -0.49
N LYS A 160 -38.06 7.88 -1.69
CA LYS A 160 -39.44 8.30 -1.94
C LYS A 160 -40.47 7.23 -1.59
N ILE A 161 -40.14 5.96 -1.84
CA ILE A 161 -41.03 4.84 -1.52
C ILE A 161 -40.78 4.27 -0.12
N GLY A 162 -39.71 4.69 0.57
CA GLY A 162 -39.30 4.17 1.87
C GLY A 162 -38.56 2.83 1.82
N TYR A 163 -38.04 2.43 0.65
CA TYR A 163 -37.20 1.25 0.51
C TYR A 163 -35.80 1.50 1.07
N CYS A 164 -35.28 0.55 1.85
CA CYS A 164 -33.90 0.58 2.33
C CYS A 164 -33.25 -0.81 2.25
N GLN A 165 -32.06 -0.89 1.67
CA GLN A 165 -31.30 -2.14 1.56
C GLN A 165 -30.84 -2.72 2.92
N GLN A 166 -30.82 -1.91 3.98
CA GLN A 166 -30.56 -2.36 5.35
C GLN A 166 -31.77 -3.07 5.99
N ALA A 167 -32.98 -2.83 5.45
CA ALA A 167 -34.24 -3.41 5.92
C ALA A 167 -35.18 -3.70 4.74
N PRO A 168 -34.79 -4.58 3.79
CA PRO A 168 -35.51 -4.78 2.54
C PRO A 168 -36.92 -5.35 2.74
N ASP A 169 -37.17 -6.00 3.88
CA ASP A 169 -38.47 -6.60 4.21
C ASP A 169 -39.49 -5.57 4.75
N ARG A 170 -39.03 -4.38 5.18
CA ARG A 170 -39.92 -3.34 5.73
C ARG A 170 -40.79 -2.72 4.63
N VAL A 171 -40.17 -2.43 3.49
CA VAL A 171 -40.84 -1.98 2.26
C VAL A 171 -40.14 -2.70 1.11
N PRO A 172 -40.75 -3.74 0.51
CA PRO A 172 -40.16 -4.44 -0.62
C PRO A 172 -39.99 -3.54 -1.84
N TRP A 173 -38.97 -3.79 -2.65
CA TRP A 173 -38.77 -3.08 -3.91
C TRP A 173 -39.88 -3.47 -4.93
N PRO A 174 -40.64 -2.52 -5.49
CA PRO A 174 -41.73 -2.82 -6.41
C PRO A 174 -41.20 -3.09 -7.83
N GLU A 175 -40.70 -4.31 -8.06
CA GLU A 175 -40.03 -4.69 -9.32
C GLU A 175 -40.91 -4.49 -10.57
N HIS A 176 -42.22 -4.68 -10.44
CA HIS A 176 -43.17 -4.50 -11.54
C HIS A 176 -43.32 -3.03 -11.98
N GLU A 177 -43.10 -2.07 -11.09
CA GLU A 177 -43.30 -0.64 -11.36
C GLU A 177 -41.98 0.08 -11.65
N LEU A 178 -40.92 -0.27 -10.90
CA LEU A 178 -39.63 0.44 -10.94
C LEU A 178 -38.51 -0.37 -11.62
N GLY A 179 -38.81 -1.57 -12.11
CA GLY A 179 -37.84 -2.45 -12.74
C GLY A 179 -36.98 -3.22 -11.73
N PRO A 180 -35.86 -3.81 -12.17
CA PRO A 180 -35.03 -4.65 -11.30
C PRO A 180 -34.53 -3.87 -10.09
N ARG A 181 -34.32 -4.58 -8.98
CA ARG A 181 -33.77 -4.00 -7.76
C ARG A 181 -32.42 -3.32 -8.05
N PRO A 182 -32.17 -2.11 -7.50
CA PRO A 182 -30.88 -1.46 -7.62
C PRO A 182 -29.75 -2.34 -7.09
N ALA A 183 -28.56 -2.17 -7.67
CA ALA A 183 -27.34 -2.78 -7.13
C ALA A 183 -27.11 -2.34 -5.67
N PRO A 184 -26.54 -3.21 -4.81
CA PRO A 184 -26.14 -2.81 -3.47
C PRO A 184 -25.23 -1.59 -3.48
N TYR A 185 -25.50 -0.63 -2.60
CA TYR A 185 -24.77 0.62 -2.54
C TYR A 185 -23.95 0.73 -1.24
N PHE A 186 -22.66 1.03 -1.31
CA PHE A 186 -21.79 1.14 -0.14
C PHE A 186 -21.46 2.58 0.25
N ASN A 187 -21.13 2.77 1.53
CA ASN A 187 -20.51 3.99 2.02
C ASN A 187 -19.01 4.00 1.69
N ALA A 188 -18.50 5.08 1.11
CA ALA A 188 -17.10 5.17 0.67
C ALA A 188 -16.13 5.69 1.76
N GLY A 189 -16.59 5.90 2.99
CA GLY A 189 -15.71 6.35 4.07
C GLY A 189 -14.74 5.29 4.57
N MET A 190 -15.07 4.01 4.38
CA MET A 190 -14.16 2.91 4.68
C MET A 190 -14.33 1.77 3.69
N PHE A 191 -13.21 1.33 3.13
CA PHE A 191 -13.17 0.21 2.20
C PHE A 191 -11.80 -0.50 2.17
N VAL A 192 -11.80 -1.75 1.73
CA VAL A 192 -10.58 -2.56 1.50
C VAL A 192 -10.40 -2.72 0.00
N PHE A 193 -9.20 -2.41 -0.50
CA PHE A 193 -8.89 -2.45 -1.93
C PHE A 193 -7.43 -2.86 -2.18
N GLU A 194 -7.13 -3.19 -3.44
CA GLU A 194 -5.79 -3.47 -3.94
C GLU A 194 -5.33 -2.31 -4.82
N PRO A 195 -4.25 -1.58 -4.44
CA PRO A 195 -3.66 -0.58 -5.31
C PRO A 195 -3.21 -1.22 -6.63
N SER A 196 -3.43 -0.52 -7.74
CA SER A 196 -3.10 -0.99 -9.08
C SER A 196 -3.02 0.20 -10.03
N LEU A 197 -1.92 0.32 -10.79
CA LEU A 197 -1.76 1.38 -11.79
C LEU A 197 -2.78 1.25 -12.91
N SER A 198 -3.11 0.01 -13.34
CA SER A 198 -4.12 -0.23 -14.36
C SER A 198 -5.50 0.22 -13.89
N THR A 199 -5.92 -0.16 -12.67
CA THR A 199 -7.17 0.32 -12.08
C THR A 199 -7.16 1.83 -11.86
N TYR A 200 -6.05 2.39 -11.40
CA TYR A 200 -5.90 3.82 -11.18
C TYR A 200 -6.08 4.64 -12.47
N HIS A 201 -5.40 4.26 -13.56
CA HIS A 201 -5.53 4.97 -14.83
C HIS A 201 -6.96 4.89 -15.36
N ASP A 202 -7.58 3.71 -15.25
CA ASP A 202 -8.96 3.49 -15.69
C ASP A 202 -9.98 4.26 -14.83
N LEU A 203 -9.77 4.38 -13.51
CA LEU A 203 -10.56 5.25 -12.63
C LEU A 203 -10.50 6.71 -13.11
N LEU A 204 -9.32 7.24 -13.40
CA LEU A 204 -9.18 8.64 -13.84
C LEU A 204 -9.74 8.87 -15.24
N GLU A 205 -9.59 7.92 -16.15
CA GLU A 205 -10.16 8.01 -17.50
C GLU A 205 -11.68 7.93 -17.48
N THR A 206 -12.24 7.01 -16.69
CA THR A 206 -13.68 6.88 -16.49
C THR A 206 -14.27 8.13 -15.83
N LEU A 207 -13.56 8.73 -14.86
CA LEU A 207 -14.01 9.96 -14.20
C LEU A 207 -14.17 11.13 -15.18
N ARG A 208 -13.31 11.24 -16.21
CA ARG A 208 -13.36 12.33 -17.19
C ARG A 208 -14.67 12.36 -17.99
N VAL A 209 -15.30 11.20 -18.16
CA VAL A 209 -16.56 11.06 -18.92
C VAL A 209 -17.77 10.83 -18.03
N THR A 210 -17.57 10.72 -16.71
CA THR A 210 -18.65 10.52 -15.74
C THR A 210 -19.20 11.87 -15.27
N PRO A 211 -20.52 12.12 -15.41
CA PRO A 211 -21.14 13.33 -14.87
C PRO A 211 -20.99 13.40 -13.33
N PRO A 212 -20.64 14.56 -12.75
CA PRO A 212 -20.56 14.70 -11.30
C PRO A 212 -21.92 14.48 -10.63
N THR A 213 -21.90 13.77 -9.50
CA THR A 213 -23.10 13.44 -8.73
C THR A 213 -23.05 14.05 -7.32
N PRO A 214 -24.16 14.09 -6.57
CA PRO A 214 -24.20 14.71 -5.25
C PRO A 214 -23.26 14.11 -4.20
N PHE A 215 -22.95 12.81 -4.28
CA PHE A 215 -22.02 12.13 -3.36
C PHE A 215 -20.63 11.89 -3.96
N ALA A 216 -20.29 12.59 -5.05
CA ALA A 216 -18.96 12.63 -5.66
C ALA A 216 -18.30 11.24 -5.84
N GLU A 217 -17.21 10.99 -5.12
CA GLU A 217 -16.44 9.76 -5.21
C GLU A 217 -17.22 8.55 -4.73
N GLN A 218 -18.16 8.70 -3.80
CA GLN A 218 -18.94 7.57 -3.31
C GLN A 218 -19.82 7.00 -4.41
N ASP A 219 -20.56 7.84 -5.13
CA ASP A 219 -21.36 7.40 -6.28
C ASP A 219 -20.47 6.84 -7.39
N PHE A 220 -19.34 7.51 -7.65
CA PHE A 220 -18.38 7.08 -8.67
C PHE A 220 -17.81 5.69 -8.37
N LEU A 221 -17.36 5.45 -7.13
CA LEU A 221 -16.82 4.16 -6.71
C LEU A 221 -17.90 3.07 -6.72
N ASN A 222 -19.14 3.38 -6.34
CA ASN A 222 -20.26 2.44 -6.42
C ASN A 222 -20.56 2.02 -7.87
N MET A 223 -20.49 2.98 -8.81
CA MET A 223 -20.64 2.70 -10.23
C MET A 223 -19.47 1.85 -10.75
N TYR A 224 -18.23 2.23 -10.41
CA TYR A 224 -17.02 1.61 -10.96
C TYR A 224 -16.76 0.19 -10.41
N PHE A 225 -16.92 -0.02 -9.09
CA PHE A 225 -16.61 -1.28 -8.43
C PHE A 225 -17.80 -2.21 -8.22
N GLY A 226 -18.99 -1.86 -8.75
CA GLY A 226 -20.25 -2.58 -8.50
C GLY A 226 -20.17 -4.08 -8.78
N ASP A 227 -19.47 -4.50 -9.83
CA ASP A 227 -19.36 -5.91 -10.23
C ASP A 227 -18.50 -6.75 -9.28
N ILE A 228 -17.51 -6.13 -8.63
CA ILE A 228 -16.58 -6.79 -7.70
C ILE A 228 -16.84 -6.40 -6.23
N TYR A 229 -17.91 -5.66 -5.97
CA TYR A 229 -18.27 -5.25 -4.62
C TYR A 229 -18.67 -6.45 -3.75
N ARG A 230 -18.18 -6.47 -2.51
CA ARG A 230 -18.54 -7.43 -1.47
C ARG A 230 -18.85 -6.71 -0.16
N PRO A 231 -20.08 -6.81 0.38
CA PRO A 231 -20.43 -6.13 1.61
C PRO A 231 -19.68 -6.72 2.81
N ILE A 232 -19.17 -5.85 3.68
CA ILE A 232 -18.67 -6.22 5.01
C ILE A 232 -19.61 -5.72 6.12
N PRO A 233 -19.58 -6.35 7.31
CA PRO A 233 -20.49 -6.00 8.41
C PRO A 233 -20.44 -4.54 8.86
N LEU A 234 -21.58 -4.02 9.33
CA LEU A 234 -21.76 -2.64 9.83
C LEU A 234 -20.73 -2.24 10.89
N ILE A 235 -20.26 -3.17 11.70
CA ILE A 235 -19.27 -2.93 12.77
C ILE A 235 -17.93 -2.36 12.27
N TYR A 236 -17.63 -2.46 10.98
CA TYR A 236 -16.40 -1.94 10.35
C TYR A 236 -16.54 -0.54 9.75
N ASN A 237 -17.75 0.03 9.72
CA ASN A 237 -18.00 1.42 9.32
C ASN A 237 -19.39 1.83 9.83
N LEU A 238 -19.52 2.05 11.13
CA LEU A 238 -20.78 2.55 11.70
C LEU A 238 -20.92 4.03 11.36
N VAL A 239 -21.65 4.33 10.28
CA VAL A 239 -22.20 5.66 10.02
C VAL A 239 -23.21 5.98 11.13
N LEU A 240 -23.02 7.09 11.84
CA LEU A 240 -23.84 7.42 13.03
C LEU A 240 -25.35 7.45 12.76
N ALA A 241 -25.77 7.75 11.53
CA ALA A 241 -27.18 7.73 11.16
C ALA A 241 -27.88 6.38 11.37
N MET A 242 -27.12 5.30 11.39
CA MET A 242 -27.64 3.98 11.72
C MET A 242 -28.21 3.91 13.14
N LEU A 243 -27.74 4.74 14.08
CA LEU A 243 -28.24 4.77 15.46
C LEU A 243 -29.69 5.25 15.58
N TRP A 244 -30.18 6.06 14.64
CA TRP A 244 -31.58 6.54 14.65
C TRP A 244 -32.42 6.03 13.48
N ARG A 245 -31.79 5.53 12.40
CA ARG A 245 -32.51 4.94 11.26
C ARG A 245 -32.73 3.44 11.38
N HIS A 246 -31.73 2.75 11.95
CA HIS A 246 -31.63 1.29 12.00
C HIS A 246 -31.06 0.83 13.34
N ALA A 247 -31.53 1.39 14.45
CA ALA A 247 -31.05 1.09 15.79
C ALA A 247 -31.08 -0.42 16.10
N GLU A 248 -32.07 -1.12 15.54
CA GLU A 248 -32.23 -2.57 15.65
C GLU A 248 -31.08 -3.39 15.02
N LYS A 249 -30.26 -2.77 14.18
CA LYS A 249 -29.10 -3.37 13.52
C LYS A 249 -27.79 -3.05 14.22
N VAL A 250 -27.79 -2.17 15.22
CA VAL A 250 -26.58 -1.68 15.88
C VAL A 250 -26.42 -2.32 17.25
N ASN A 251 -25.42 -3.20 17.39
CA ASN A 251 -24.88 -3.59 18.69
C ASN A 251 -23.59 -2.80 18.95
N LEU A 252 -23.66 -1.74 19.77
CA LEU A 252 -22.52 -0.84 20.03
C LEU A 252 -21.32 -1.53 20.68
N ASP A 253 -21.51 -2.64 21.40
CA ASP A 253 -20.43 -3.39 22.04
C ASP A 253 -19.56 -4.16 21.02
N GLU A 254 -20.08 -4.41 19.82
CA GLU A 254 -19.37 -5.10 18.74
C GLU A 254 -18.72 -4.14 17.73
N VAL A 255 -19.06 -2.86 17.79
CA VAL A 255 -18.61 -1.86 16.81
C VAL A 255 -17.13 -1.59 16.96
N LYS A 256 -16.39 -1.80 15.87
CA LYS A 256 -14.93 -1.61 15.80
C LYS A 256 -14.53 -0.26 15.23
N VAL A 257 -15.36 0.29 14.34
CA VAL A 257 -15.07 1.52 13.59
C VAL A 257 -16.33 2.39 13.52
N VAL A 258 -16.17 3.67 13.83
CA VAL A 258 -17.26 4.67 13.79
C VAL A 258 -16.90 5.79 12.84
N HIS A 259 -17.86 6.20 12.02
CA HIS A 259 -17.73 7.24 11.02
C HIS A 259 -18.59 8.46 11.39
N TYR A 260 -17.92 9.56 11.73
CA TYR A 260 -18.52 10.81 12.20
C TYR A 260 -18.86 11.77 11.04
N CYS A 261 -19.55 11.24 10.02
CA CYS A 261 -19.92 12.00 8.81
C CYS A 261 -21.22 12.79 8.93
N ALA A 262 -22.05 12.50 9.94
CA ALA A 262 -23.30 13.25 10.17
C ALA A 262 -23.00 14.70 10.57
N ASN A 263 -23.87 15.63 10.20
CA ASN A 263 -23.69 17.04 10.54
C ASN A 263 -23.63 17.23 12.07
N GLY A 264 -22.66 18.00 12.56
CA GLY A 264 -22.42 18.20 14.00
C GLY A 264 -21.71 17.04 14.71
N SER A 265 -21.50 15.90 14.06
CA SER A 265 -20.99 14.71 14.73
C SER A 265 -19.47 14.64 14.90
N LYS A 266 -18.71 15.41 14.11
CA LYS A 266 -17.25 15.48 14.19
C LYS A 266 -16.81 15.78 15.63
N PRO A 267 -16.10 14.88 16.31
CA PRO A 267 -15.83 15.01 17.75
C PRO A 267 -15.17 16.34 18.14
N TRP A 268 -14.26 16.86 17.32
CA TRP A 268 -13.57 18.14 17.56
C TRP A 268 -14.42 19.39 17.30
N ARG A 269 -15.63 19.23 16.74
CA ARG A 269 -16.62 20.30 16.55
C ARG A 269 -17.93 20.03 17.30
N TYR A 270 -17.98 18.96 18.07
CA TYR A 270 -19.21 18.47 18.67
C TYR A 270 -19.78 19.48 19.68
N THR A 271 -21.01 19.92 19.44
CA THR A 271 -21.74 20.83 20.34
C THR A 271 -22.93 20.17 21.04
N GLY A 272 -23.40 19.04 20.50
CA GLY A 272 -24.61 18.34 20.96
C GLY A 272 -25.92 19.04 20.60
N LYS A 273 -25.90 20.08 19.75
CA LYS A 273 -27.08 20.88 19.41
C LYS A 273 -27.72 20.49 18.07
N GLU A 274 -26.94 19.90 17.18
CA GLU A 274 -27.42 19.45 15.88
C GLU A 274 -28.36 18.25 16.02
N GLU A 275 -29.14 17.97 14.98
CA GLU A 275 -30.15 16.90 14.98
C GLU A 275 -29.53 15.56 15.38
N HIS A 276 -30.19 14.87 16.31
CA HIS A 276 -29.77 13.60 16.93
C HIS A 276 -28.50 13.65 17.78
N MET A 277 -27.74 14.76 17.78
CA MET A 277 -26.45 14.84 18.47
C MET A 277 -26.58 14.85 19.99
N ASP A 278 -27.76 15.11 20.55
CA ASP A 278 -28.05 15.04 21.98
C ASP A 278 -28.26 13.62 22.52
N GLY A 279 -28.25 12.60 21.65
CA GLY A 279 -28.36 11.19 22.02
C GLY A 279 -27.20 10.70 22.91
N GLU A 280 -27.54 9.90 23.94
CA GLU A 280 -26.56 9.39 24.91
C GLU A 280 -25.48 8.51 24.25
N ASP A 281 -25.86 7.71 23.25
CA ASP A 281 -24.91 6.88 22.50
C ASP A 281 -23.89 7.75 21.74
N ILE A 282 -24.32 8.87 21.16
CA ILE A 282 -23.43 9.79 20.46
C ILE A 282 -22.51 10.49 21.44
N LYS A 283 -23.03 10.99 22.57
CA LYS A 283 -22.20 11.58 23.64
C LYS A 283 -21.15 10.61 24.14
N MET A 284 -21.51 9.33 24.32
CA MET A 284 -20.59 8.28 24.70
C MET A 284 -19.50 8.08 23.64
N LEU A 285 -19.86 7.97 22.36
CA LEU A 285 -18.89 7.78 21.27
C LEU A 285 -17.92 8.97 21.15
N VAL A 286 -18.43 10.20 21.21
CA VAL A 286 -17.61 11.42 21.24
C VAL A 286 -16.69 11.45 22.46
N LYS A 287 -17.18 11.03 23.63
CA LYS A 287 -16.34 10.90 24.83
C LYS A 287 -15.22 9.89 24.63
N LYS A 288 -15.53 8.69 24.12
CA LYS A 288 -14.52 7.65 23.80
C LYS A 288 -13.48 8.17 22.79
N TRP A 289 -13.91 8.97 21.81
CA TRP A 289 -12.98 9.62 20.86
C TRP A 289 -12.01 10.55 21.59
N PHE A 290 -12.52 11.43 22.47
CA PHE A 290 -11.67 12.34 23.24
C PHE A 290 -10.73 11.63 24.22
N GLU A 291 -11.17 10.51 24.81
CA GLU A 291 -10.31 9.66 25.64
C GLU A 291 -9.10 9.16 24.86
N ILE A 292 -9.28 8.75 23.59
CA ILE A 292 -8.18 8.35 22.71
C ILE A 292 -7.32 9.55 22.32
N TYR A 293 -7.95 10.63 21.85
CA TYR A 293 -7.24 11.80 21.33
C TYR A 293 -6.35 12.47 22.39
N LYS A 294 -6.84 12.57 23.63
CA LYS A 294 -6.14 13.22 24.76
C LYS A 294 -5.16 12.29 25.49
N ASP A 295 -5.18 10.99 25.21
CA ASP A 295 -4.25 10.05 25.83
C ASP A 295 -2.83 10.24 25.24
N GLY A 296 -1.93 10.81 26.04
CA GLY A 296 -0.53 11.01 25.67
C GLY A 296 0.30 9.73 25.70
N SER A 297 -0.18 8.65 26.33
CA SER A 297 0.48 7.34 26.25
C SER A 297 0.39 6.74 24.84
N LEU A 298 -0.60 7.19 24.06
CA LEU A 298 -0.80 6.87 22.65
C LEU A 298 -0.04 7.82 21.72
N ASP A 299 0.71 8.81 22.18
CA ASP A 299 1.58 9.57 21.28
C ASP A 299 2.67 8.66 20.70
N TYR A 300 3.04 8.89 19.46
CA TYR A 300 4.09 8.10 18.81
C TYR A 300 5.45 8.38 19.46
N LYS A 301 6.18 7.30 19.78
CA LYS A 301 7.47 7.34 20.46
C LYS A 301 8.54 6.79 19.53
N PRO A 302 9.37 7.63 18.89
CA PRO A 302 10.39 7.20 17.92
C PRO A 302 11.36 6.17 18.52
N GLU A 303 11.65 6.27 19.81
CA GLU A 303 12.59 5.40 20.53
C GLU A 303 12.10 3.95 20.69
N MET A 304 10.78 3.74 20.72
CA MET A 304 10.19 2.39 20.80
C MET A 304 10.24 1.70 19.44
N GLU A 305 10.05 2.47 18.35
CA GLU A 305 10.24 1.97 16.99
C GLU A 305 11.72 1.74 16.71
N ALA A 306 12.64 2.60 17.14
CA ALA A 306 14.09 2.39 17.01
C ALA A 306 14.61 1.14 17.75
N LYS A 307 13.98 0.73 18.86
CA LYS A 307 14.26 -0.56 19.53
C LYS A 307 13.65 -1.77 18.81
N ALA A 308 12.53 -1.58 18.09
CA ALA A 308 12.00 -2.58 17.17
C ALA A 308 12.85 -2.66 15.87
N ASP A 309 13.38 -1.52 15.42
CA ASP A 309 14.24 -1.34 14.24
C ASP A 309 15.67 -1.84 14.50
N GLN A 310 16.10 -1.93 15.77
CA GLN A 310 17.30 -2.68 16.17
C GLN A 310 17.21 -4.18 15.88
N LYS A 311 16.00 -4.76 15.77
CA LYS A 311 15.81 -6.12 15.25
C LYS A 311 15.89 -6.19 13.70
N LEU A 312 15.91 -5.05 13.02
CA LEU A 312 16.06 -4.92 11.55
C LEU A 312 17.52 -4.67 11.10
N GLN A 313 18.48 -4.59 12.02
CA GLN A 313 19.93 -4.50 11.68
C GLN A 313 20.41 -5.52 10.63
N PRO A 314 19.94 -6.78 10.59
CA PRO A 314 20.34 -7.73 9.55
C PRO A 314 19.94 -7.30 8.12
N PHE A 315 18.88 -6.52 7.97
CA PHE A 315 18.34 -6.12 6.66
C PHE A 315 19.08 -4.92 6.05
N ARG A 316 19.46 -3.94 6.88
CA ARG A 316 20.43 -2.90 6.48
C ARG A 316 21.82 -3.48 6.24
N ALA A 317 22.20 -4.52 6.98
CA ALA A 317 23.43 -5.28 6.70
C ALA A 317 23.38 -5.98 5.34
N ALA A 318 22.24 -6.51 4.89
CA ALA A 318 22.09 -7.13 3.56
C ALA A 318 22.16 -6.12 2.39
N LEU A 319 21.55 -4.94 2.53
CA LEU A 319 21.70 -3.84 1.55
C LEU A 319 23.12 -3.25 1.55
N SER A 320 23.77 -3.23 2.71
CA SER A 320 25.19 -2.92 2.85
C SER A 320 26.08 -4.03 2.23
N GLU A 321 25.70 -5.31 2.33
CA GLU A 321 26.41 -6.45 1.74
C GLU A 321 26.42 -6.41 0.21
N ALA A 322 25.33 -6.02 -0.45
CA ALA A 322 25.29 -5.85 -1.90
C ALA A 322 26.22 -4.70 -2.38
N GLY A 323 26.24 -3.57 -1.67
CA GLY A 323 27.19 -2.48 -1.91
C GLY A 323 28.65 -2.90 -1.64
N VAL A 324 28.88 -3.71 -0.62
CA VAL A 324 30.18 -4.32 -0.29
C VAL A 324 30.63 -5.31 -1.37
N GLY A 325 29.71 -6.08 -1.96
CA GLY A 325 29.97 -7.01 -3.07
C GLY A 325 30.57 -6.29 -4.28
N VAL A 326 29.90 -5.24 -4.77
CA VAL A 326 30.39 -4.47 -5.92
C VAL A 326 31.73 -3.77 -5.62
N VAL A 327 31.93 -3.29 -4.38
CA VAL A 327 33.23 -2.76 -3.96
C VAL A 327 34.33 -3.84 -3.96
N ARG A 328 34.01 -5.08 -3.55
CA ARG A 328 34.95 -6.21 -3.64
C ARG A 328 35.25 -6.57 -5.09
N LEU A 329 34.26 -6.58 -5.97
CA LEU A 329 34.44 -6.81 -7.40
C LEU A 329 35.37 -5.75 -8.01
N ALA A 330 35.12 -4.46 -7.75
CA ALA A 330 35.96 -3.36 -8.22
C ALA A 330 37.42 -3.52 -7.76
N LYS A 331 37.63 -3.91 -6.49
CA LYS A 331 38.96 -4.21 -5.96
C LYS A 331 39.58 -5.46 -6.61
N GLY A 332 38.78 -6.49 -6.87
CA GLY A 332 39.19 -7.72 -7.54
C GLY A 332 39.72 -7.46 -8.95
N LEU A 333 38.95 -6.72 -9.76
CA LEU A 333 39.36 -6.32 -11.12
C LEU A 333 40.66 -5.50 -11.12
N ARG A 334 40.80 -4.55 -10.19
CA ARG A 334 42.05 -3.79 -10.05
C ARG A 334 43.23 -4.66 -9.63
N LYS A 335 43.03 -5.59 -8.68
CA LYS A 335 44.07 -6.52 -8.23
C LYS A 335 44.48 -7.48 -9.35
N ALA A 336 43.53 -7.89 -10.18
CA ALA A 336 43.73 -8.66 -11.39
C ALA A 336 44.27 -7.82 -12.57
N THR A 337 44.70 -6.57 -12.31
CA THR A 337 45.30 -5.66 -13.28
C THR A 337 44.47 -5.43 -14.54
N SER A 338 43.13 -5.45 -14.42
CA SER A 338 42.25 -5.11 -15.55
C SER A 338 42.48 -3.67 -15.97
N CYS A 339 42.61 -3.43 -17.28
CA CYS A 339 42.83 -2.09 -17.84
C CYS A 339 41.53 -1.37 -18.24
N HIS A 340 40.37 -2.03 -18.08
CA HIS A 340 39.07 -1.50 -18.47
C HIS A 340 38.30 -0.88 -17.29
N PRO A 341 37.50 0.18 -17.51
CA PRO A 341 36.70 0.78 -16.46
C PRO A 341 35.54 -0.12 -16.03
N LEU A 342 35.20 -0.09 -14.74
CA LEU A 342 33.99 -0.75 -14.22
C LEU A 342 32.82 0.23 -14.20
N ALA A 343 31.84 0.01 -15.08
CA ALA A 343 30.57 0.73 -15.05
C ALA A 343 29.57 0.02 -14.12
N VAL A 344 28.92 0.79 -13.24
CA VAL A 344 27.97 0.26 -12.25
C VAL A 344 26.62 0.94 -12.43
N ALA A 345 25.62 0.16 -12.84
CA ALA A 345 24.25 0.62 -12.92
C ALA A 345 23.60 0.57 -11.53
N VAL A 346 23.05 1.68 -11.06
CA VAL A 346 22.38 1.80 -9.75
C VAL A 346 20.93 2.24 -9.92
N LEU A 347 20.03 1.66 -9.14
CA LEU A 347 18.64 2.11 -9.09
C LEU A 347 18.50 3.40 -8.26
N PRO A 348 17.41 4.19 -8.42
CA PRO A 348 17.23 5.46 -7.72
C PRO A 348 17.17 5.35 -6.18
N ASP A 349 16.86 4.17 -5.66
CA ASP A 349 16.76 3.85 -4.23
C ASP A 349 18.11 3.54 -3.55
N VAL A 350 19.20 3.39 -4.31
CA VAL A 350 20.55 3.22 -3.73
C VAL A 350 20.96 4.51 -3.00
N PRO A 351 21.36 4.47 -1.71
CA PRO A 351 21.76 5.66 -0.98
C PRO A 351 22.94 6.40 -1.61
N GLU A 352 22.92 7.73 -1.55
CA GLU A 352 23.99 8.58 -2.12
C GLU A 352 25.38 8.25 -1.54
N GLU A 353 25.45 7.93 -0.25
CA GLU A 353 26.69 7.48 0.41
C GLU A 353 27.30 6.22 -0.26
N HIS A 354 26.47 5.28 -0.70
CA HIS A 354 26.92 4.06 -1.37
C HIS A 354 27.37 4.36 -2.80
N ARG A 355 26.70 5.29 -3.49
CA ARG A 355 27.11 5.76 -4.82
C ARG A 355 28.48 6.44 -4.74
N GLN A 356 28.67 7.32 -3.77
CA GLN A 356 29.95 7.99 -3.52
C GLN A 356 31.05 6.99 -3.16
N MET A 357 30.72 5.95 -2.38
CA MET A 357 31.67 4.87 -2.11
C MET A 357 32.11 4.17 -3.39
N LEU A 358 31.20 3.84 -4.31
CA LEU A 358 31.55 3.23 -5.60
C LEU A 358 32.40 4.16 -6.48
N VAL A 359 32.06 5.45 -6.54
CA VAL A 359 32.86 6.47 -7.24
C VAL A 359 34.26 6.58 -6.63
N SER A 360 34.40 6.50 -5.30
CA SER A 360 35.71 6.50 -4.62
C SER A 360 36.57 5.28 -4.99
N GLN A 361 35.93 4.19 -5.44
CA GLN A 361 36.62 3.02 -5.98
C GLN A 361 36.92 3.16 -7.47
N GLY A 362 36.75 4.33 -8.09
CA GLY A 362 36.99 4.53 -9.52
C GLY A 362 35.94 3.87 -10.43
N CYS A 363 34.76 3.54 -9.91
CA CYS A 363 33.67 3.00 -10.71
C CYS A 363 32.93 4.13 -11.43
N MET A 364 32.50 3.88 -12.67
CA MET A 364 31.59 4.76 -13.41
C MET A 364 30.16 4.45 -12.98
N VAL A 365 29.65 5.17 -11.98
CA VAL A 365 28.30 4.96 -11.45
C VAL A 365 27.27 5.67 -12.32
N ARG A 366 26.26 4.93 -12.80
CA ARG A 366 25.17 5.47 -13.61
C ARG A 366 23.84 5.08 -13.00
N GLN A 367 23.02 6.08 -12.69
CA GLN A 367 21.64 5.80 -12.29
C GLN A 367 20.85 5.31 -13.51
N ILE A 368 20.07 4.25 -13.33
CA ILE A 368 19.19 3.68 -14.34
C ILE A 368 17.74 3.66 -13.86
N GLU A 369 16.81 3.76 -14.80
CA GLU A 369 15.38 3.63 -14.51
C GLU A 369 15.00 2.17 -14.25
N PRO A 370 14.24 1.89 -13.19
CA PRO A 370 13.77 0.54 -12.91
C PRO A 370 12.94 -0.02 -14.07
N ILE A 371 13.04 -1.33 -14.29
CA ILE A 371 12.16 -2.10 -15.16
C ILE A 371 11.27 -2.94 -14.27
N TYR A 372 9.99 -2.62 -14.27
CA TYR A 372 8.98 -3.37 -13.51
C TYR A 372 8.53 -4.59 -14.31
N PRO A 373 8.45 -5.77 -13.69
CA PRO A 373 7.85 -6.93 -14.34
C PRO A 373 6.33 -6.73 -14.51
N PRO A 374 5.67 -7.54 -15.36
CA PRO A 374 4.21 -7.55 -15.47
C PRO A 374 3.52 -7.78 -14.10
N GLU A 375 2.35 -7.16 -13.94
CA GLU A 375 1.65 -6.80 -12.68
C GLU A 375 1.33 -7.94 -11.67
N ASN A 376 1.68 -9.20 -11.95
CA ASN A 376 1.24 -10.38 -11.17
C ASN A 376 2.25 -10.92 -10.14
N GLN A 377 3.32 -10.19 -9.80
CA GLN A 377 4.34 -10.66 -8.83
C GLN A 377 4.05 -10.13 -7.42
N THR A 378 4.26 -10.96 -6.39
CA THR A 378 4.21 -10.52 -4.98
C THR A 378 5.28 -9.45 -4.69
N GLN A 379 5.17 -8.59 -3.69
CA GLN A 379 6.12 -7.48 -3.46
C GLN A 379 7.61 -7.90 -3.33
N PHE A 380 7.89 -9.06 -2.72
CA PHE A 380 9.26 -9.61 -2.63
C PHE A 380 9.73 -10.14 -3.99
N ALA A 381 8.82 -10.77 -4.73
CA ALA A 381 9.05 -11.11 -6.12
C ALA A 381 9.24 -9.83 -6.96
N MET A 382 8.46 -8.77 -6.74
CA MET A 382 8.58 -7.48 -7.43
C MET A 382 9.93 -6.84 -7.20
N ALA A 383 10.43 -6.75 -5.96
CA ALA A 383 11.78 -6.24 -5.73
C ALA A 383 12.85 -7.11 -6.42
N TYR A 384 12.76 -8.43 -6.27
CA TYR A 384 13.65 -9.37 -6.95
C TYR A 384 13.61 -9.21 -8.48
N TYR A 385 12.43 -9.11 -9.06
CA TYR A 385 12.22 -8.97 -10.48
C TYR A 385 12.60 -7.57 -10.97
N VAL A 386 12.25 -6.50 -10.26
CA VAL A 386 12.71 -5.14 -10.58
C VAL A 386 14.23 -5.11 -10.63
N ILE A 387 14.92 -5.66 -9.64
CA ILE A 387 16.39 -5.75 -9.65
C ILE A 387 16.87 -6.56 -10.86
N ASN A 388 16.33 -7.75 -11.11
CA ASN A 388 16.80 -8.63 -12.18
C ASN A 388 16.45 -8.14 -13.60
N TYR A 389 15.25 -7.60 -13.82
CA TYR A 389 14.85 -7.00 -15.09
C TYR A 389 15.59 -5.70 -15.34
N SER A 390 15.84 -4.89 -14.31
CA SER A 390 16.59 -3.63 -14.47
C SER A 390 18.03 -3.86 -14.92
N LYS A 391 18.60 -5.07 -14.71
CA LYS A 391 19.88 -5.47 -15.33
C LYS A 391 19.87 -5.30 -16.85
N LEU A 392 18.72 -5.41 -17.51
CA LEU A 392 18.61 -5.18 -18.96
C LEU A 392 18.87 -3.72 -19.36
N ARG A 393 18.85 -2.76 -18.42
CA ARG A 393 19.23 -1.37 -18.73
C ARG A 393 20.72 -1.21 -19.06
N ILE A 394 21.56 -2.22 -18.80
CA ILE A 394 22.96 -2.20 -19.25
C ILE A 394 23.08 -2.07 -20.77
N TRP A 395 22.07 -2.52 -21.54
CA TRP A 395 22.04 -2.35 -23.00
C TRP A 395 21.92 -0.88 -23.45
N ALA A 396 21.56 0.03 -22.55
CA ALA A 396 21.55 1.47 -22.82
C ALA A 396 22.93 2.13 -22.72
N PHE A 397 23.98 1.37 -22.37
CA PHE A 397 25.35 1.87 -22.20
C PHE A 397 26.07 1.87 -23.55
N VAL A 398 25.48 2.57 -24.52
CA VAL A 398 25.90 2.61 -25.93
C VAL A 398 27.21 3.37 -26.15
N GLU A 399 27.74 4.02 -25.10
CA GLU A 399 29.08 4.61 -25.09
C GLU A 399 30.21 3.56 -25.16
N PHE A 400 29.92 2.29 -24.85
CA PHE A 400 30.87 1.18 -24.94
C PHE A 400 30.59 0.32 -26.18
N ASN A 401 31.64 -0.09 -26.87
CA ASN A 401 31.53 -0.96 -28.05
C ASN A 401 31.39 -2.45 -27.68
N LYS A 402 31.83 -2.84 -26.48
CA LYS A 402 31.77 -4.20 -25.94
C LYS A 402 31.74 -4.11 -24.42
N MET A 403 30.92 -4.95 -23.79
CA MET A 403 30.77 -5.00 -22.34
C MET A 403 30.83 -6.45 -21.86
N ILE A 404 31.50 -6.67 -20.74
CA ILE A 404 31.43 -7.92 -19.98
C ILE A 404 30.50 -7.64 -18.80
N TYR A 405 29.37 -8.35 -18.74
CA TYR A 405 28.48 -8.27 -17.59
C TYR A 405 29.03 -9.11 -16.44
N LEU A 406 29.14 -8.51 -15.25
CA LEU A 406 29.52 -9.17 -14.01
C LEU A 406 28.45 -8.85 -12.96
N ASP A 407 27.91 -9.87 -12.30
CA ASP A 407 26.99 -9.67 -11.18
C ASP A 407 27.74 -9.11 -9.95
N GLY A 408 27.03 -8.40 -9.08
CA GLY A 408 27.62 -7.65 -7.97
C GLY A 408 28.27 -8.53 -6.89
N ASP A 409 27.98 -9.82 -6.89
CA ASP A 409 28.52 -10.84 -6.00
C ASP A 409 29.69 -11.64 -6.61
N ILE A 410 30.11 -11.33 -7.84
CA ILE A 410 31.24 -11.99 -8.50
C ILE A 410 32.57 -11.54 -7.87
N GLN A 411 33.46 -12.51 -7.67
CA GLN A 411 34.84 -12.27 -7.28
C GLN A 411 35.81 -12.64 -8.41
N VAL A 412 36.59 -11.65 -8.84
CA VAL A 412 37.62 -11.83 -9.88
C VAL A 412 38.96 -12.14 -9.23
N TYR A 413 39.54 -13.30 -9.58
CA TYR A 413 40.82 -13.77 -9.04
C TYR A 413 42.00 -13.54 -10.01
N GLU A 414 41.74 -13.52 -11.31
CA GLU A 414 42.73 -13.35 -12.38
C GLU A 414 42.23 -12.37 -13.46
N ASN A 415 43.13 -11.91 -14.33
CA ASN A 415 42.77 -10.96 -15.38
C ASN A 415 41.84 -11.61 -16.42
N ILE A 416 40.71 -10.98 -16.69
CA ILE A 416 39.69 -11.47 -17.65
C ILE A 416 39.58 -10.60 -18.91
N ASP A 417 40.52 -9.68 -19.15
CA ASP A 417 40.43 -8.71 -20.25
C ASP A 417 40.49 -9.40 -21.62
N HIS A 418 41.10 -10.59 -21.72
CA HIS A 418 41.10 -11.42 -22.92
C HIS A 418 39.68 -11.75 -23.43
N LEU A 419 38.65 -11.66 -22.58
CA LEU A 419 37.25 -11.83 -23.01
C LEU A 419 36.77 -10.70 -23.94
N PHE A 420 37.40 -9.52 -23.90
CA PHE A 420 37.13 -8.45 -24.85
C PHE A 420 37.63 -8.77 -26.28
N ASP A 421 38.52 -9.76 -26.44
CA ASP A 421 39.03 -10.19 -27.75
C ASP A 421 38.11 -11.17 -28.49
N LEU A 422 37.04 -11.65 -27.83
CA LEU A 422 36.05 -12.54 -28.43
C LEU A 422 35.38 -11.90 -29.65
N LEU A 423 35.02 -12.71 -30.66
CA LEU A 423 34.50 -12.22 -31.94
C LEU A 423 33.20 -11.41 -31.77
N ASN A 424 33.12 -10.29 -32.48
CA ASN A 424 31.92 -9.47 -32.53
C ASN A 424 30.76 -10.22 -33.22
N GLY A 425 29.52 -9.86 -32.88
CA GLY A 425 28.31 -10.46 -33.45
C GLY A 425 27.82 -11.73 -32.75
N TYR A 426 28.49 -12.16 -31.68
CA TYR A 426 28.11 -13.31 -30.87
C TYR A 426 27.83 -12.90 -29.42
N PHE A 427 26.89 -13.61 -28.78
CA PHE A 427 26.60 -13.49 -27.36
C PHE A 427 27.28 -14.64 -26.61
N TYR A 428 28.20 -14.31 -25.71
CA TYR A 428 28.94 -15.29 -24.90
C TYR A 428 28.43 -15.26 -23.45
N ALA A 429 28.14 -16.43 -22.90
CA ALA A 429 27.73 -16.59 -21.51
C ALA A 429 28.26 -17.91 -20.94
N VAL A 430 28.56 -17.92 -19.65
CA VAL A 430 28.88 -19.15 -18.92
C VAL A 430 27.58 -19.94 -18.77
N MET A 431 27.61 -21.23 -19.11
CA MET A 431 26.45 -22.12 -18.93
C MET A 431 26.13 -22.27 -17.45
N ASP A 432 24.85 -22.40 -17.10
CA ASP A 432 24.43 -22.58 -15.71
C ASP A 432 24.43 -24.06 -15.29
N CYS A 433 24.48 -24.32 -13.98
CA CYS A 433 24.50 -25.67 -13.41
C CYS A 433 23.15 -26.03 -12.76
N PHE A 434 22.39 -26.92 -13.40
CA PHE A 434 21.08 -27.37 -12.91
C PHE A 434 21.17 -28.64 -12.03
N CYS A 435 22.18 -28.77 -11.17
CA CYS A 435 22.37 -29.99 -10.35
C CYS A 435 21.71 -29.92 -8.97
N GLU A 436 21.27 -28.76 -8.52
CA GLU A 436 20.78 -28.55 -7.14
C GLU A 436 19.27 -28.72 -6.98
N LYS A 437 18.82 -29.22 -5.83
CA LYS A 437 17.39 -29.45 -5.52
C LYS A 437 16.50 -28.21 -5.66
N THR A 438 17.09 -27.02 -5.58
CA THR A 438 16.44 -25.72 -5.83
C THR A 438 15.86 -25.62 -7.25
N TRP A 439 16.43 -26.35 -8.21
CA TRP A 439 15.96 -26.42 -9.60
C TRP A 439 14.94 -27.52 -9.88
N SER A 440 14.35 -28.15 -8.85
CA SER A 440 13.37 -29.25 -8.99
C SER A 440 12.16 -28.96 -9.88
N HIS A 441 11.85 -27.68 -10.10
CA HIS A 441 10.77 -27.22 -10.99
C HIS A 441 11.19 -27.18 -12.47
N ASN A 442 12.48 -27.12 -12.76
CA ASN A 442 13.04 -27.02 -14.11
C ASN A 442 12.95 -28.37 -14.85
N PRO A 443 12.41 -28.42 -16.09
CA PRO A 443 12.33 -29.64 -16.88
C PRO A 443 13.67 -30.36 -17.08
N GLN A 444 14.79 -29.63 -17.20
CA GLN A 444 16.13 -30.20 -17.38
C GLN A 444 16.60 -30.93 -16.11
N TYR A 445 16.33 -30.35 -14.93
CA TYR A 445 16.59 -31.00 -13.64
C TYR A 445 15.83 -32.33 -13.52
N LYS A 446 14.55 -32.34 -13.91
CA LYS A 446 13.67 -33.52 -13.80
C LYS A 446 14.14 -34.70 -14.64
N ILE A 447 14.84 -34.45 -15.75
CA ILE A 447 15.41 -35.49 -16.61
C ILE A 447 16.89 -35.77 -16.31
N GLY A 448 17.44 -35.19 -15.23
CA GLY A 448 18.84 -35.38 -14.84
C GLY A 448 19.86 -34.77 -15.80
N TYR A 449 19.44 -33.81 -16.63
CA TYR A 449 20.30 -33.14 -17.61
C TYR A 449 20.91 -31.87 -17.02
N CYS A 450 22.24 -31.75 -17.08
CA CYS A 450 22.97 -30.54 -16.67
C CYS A 450 23.92 -30.11 -17.80
N GLN A 451 23.83 -28.86 -18.24
CA GLN A 451 24.65 -28.33 -19.32
C GLN A 451 26.16 -28.31 -18.99
N GLN A 452 26.52 -28.20 -17.71
CA GLN A 452 27.90 -28.30 -17.24
C GLN A 452 28.35 -29.75 -16.94
N ARG A 453 27.44 -30.71 -16.95
CA ARG A 453 27.74 -32.15 -16.85
C ARG A 453 27.05 -32.89 -17.99
N PRO A 454 27.51 -32.72 -19.23
CA PRO A 454 27.09 -33.61 -20.30
C PRO A 454 27.56 -35.01 -19.92
N ASN A 455 26.62 -35.90 -19.57
CA ASN A 455 26.89 -37.33 -19.52
C ASN A 455 27.28 -37.84 -20.90
#